data_AF-A0A3Q0J4Z2-F1
#
_entry.id   AF-A0A3Q0J4Z2-F1
#
_cell.length_a   1.000
_cell.length_b   1.000
_cell.length_c   1.000
_cell.angle_alpha   90.00
_cell.angle_beta   90.00
_cell.angle_gamma   90.00
#
_symmetry.space_group_name_H-M   'P 1'
#
loop_
_entity.id
_entity.type
_entity.pdbx_description
1 polymer ?
#
loop_
_entity_poly.entity_id
_entity_poly.type
_entity_poly.pdbx_seq_one_letter_code
_entity_poly.pdbx_strand_id
1 'polypeptide(L)'
;MPSDVKLSEGLLLGLGNPLLDISATVDASFLEKYNLKANNAILADEKHKDLYEDLIKNNNVDYIAGGSTQNTLRVAQWLIEKPKVAVFIRGKELEHYDV
;
A
#
# COMPACT_ATOMS: atom_id res chain seq x y z
N MET A 1 -24.79 -7.01 4.49
CA MET A 1 -25.71 -6.07 5.19
C MET A 1 -27.15 -6.35 4.77
N PRO A 2 -28.19 -5.99 5.55
CA PRO A 2 -29.57 -6.08 5.07
C PRO A 2 -29.73 -5.32 3.74
N SER A 3 -30.38 -5.94 2.77
CA SER A 3 -30.56 -5.38 1.41
C SER A 3 -31.20 -3.98 1.44
N ASP A 4 -31.98 -3.70 2.47
CA ASP A 4 -32.96 -2.61 2.52
C ASP A 4 -32.36 -1.29 3.01
N VAL A 5 -31.12 -1.30 3.52
CA VAL A 5 -30.42 -0.08 3.93
C VAL A 5 -29.98 0.70 2.68
N LYS A 6 -30.64 1.83 2.39
CA LYS A 6 -30.19 2.73 1.32
C LYS A 6 -28.93 3.49 1.77
N LEU A 7 -27.83 3.30 1.03
CA LEU A 7 -26.59 4.03 1.21
C LEU A 7 -26.36 4.93 -0.02
N SER A 8 -25.90 6.15 0.21
CA SER A 8 -25.53 7.06 -0.87
C SER A 8 -24.18 6.65 -1.47
N GLU A 9 -24.02 6.88 -2.78
CA GLU A 9 -22.68 6.87 -3.39
C GLU A 9 -21.82 7.97 -2.74
N GLY A 10 -20.54 7.69 -2.52
CA GLY A 10 -19.59 8.63 -1.91
C GLY A 10 -19.81 8.93 -0.44
N LEU A 11 -20.60 8.13 0.28
CA LEU A 11 -20.86 8.30 1.70
C LEU A 11 -19.58 8.27 2.56
N LEU A 12 -18.62 7.42 2.19
CA LEU A 12 -17.35 7.28 2.90
C LEU A 12 -16.21 7.85 2.07
N LEU A 13 -15.55 8.89 2.56
CA LEU A 13 -14.36 9.48 1.94
C LEU A 13 -13.11 9.10 2.73
N GLY A 14 -12.07 8.61 2.05
CA GLY A 14 -10.73 8.49 2.61
C GLY A 14 -9.69 9.21 1.76
N LEU A 15 -8.77 9.87 2.47
CA LEU A 15 -7.62 10.54 1.90
C LEU A 15 -6.37 9.77 2.31
N GLY A 16 -5.45 9.53 1.38
CA GLY A 16 -4.19 8.88 1.72
C GLY A 16 -3.28 8.67 0.53
N ASN A 17 -2.21 7.91 0.79
CA ASN A 17 -1.19 7.61 -0.20
C ASN A 17 -1.48 6.22 -0.79
N PRO A 18 -1.86 6.13 -2.07
CA PRO A 18 -1.89 4.85 -2.75
C PRO A 18 -0.45 4.40 -2.96
N LEU A 19 -0.12 3.21 -2.49
CA LEU A 19 1.22 2.65 -2.63
C LEU A 19 1.14 1.36 -3.44
N LEU A 20 2.24 1.00 -4.09
CA LEU A 20 2.45 -0.34 -4.63
C LEU A 20 3.32 -1.09 -3.64
N ASP A 21 2.74 -2.11 -3.00
CA ASP A 21 3.49 -2.98 -2.11
C ASP A 21 4.25 -4.01 -2.96
N ILE A 22 5.56 -4.13 -2.71
CA ILE A 22 6.43 -5.16 -3.27
C ILE A 22 6.77 -6.11 -2.13
N SER A 23 6.24 -7.33 -2.17
CA SER A 23 6.40 -8.31 -1.09
C SER A 23 7.23 -9.48 -1.55
N ALA A 24 8.15 -9.95 -0.70
CA ALA A 24 8.91 -11.17 -0.95
C ALA A 24 9.28 -11.85 0.37
N THR A 25 9.54 -13.16 0.30
CA THR A 25 10.18 -13.89 1.40
C THR A 25 11.69 -13.69 1.31
N VAL A 26 12.30 -13.17 2.38
CA VAL A 26 13.73 -12.90 2.51
C VAL A 26 14.29 -13.55 3.78
N ASP A 27 15.61 -13.68 3.86
CA ASP A 27 16.29 -14.14 5.06
C ASP A 27 16.63 -12.97 6.02
N ALA A 28 17.10 -13.32 7.22
CA ALA A 28 17.50 -12.32 8.23
C ALA A 28 18.69 -11.45 7.78
N SER A 29 19.57 -11.98 6.91
CA SER A 29 20.74 -11.26 6.42
C SER A 29 20.36 -10.09 5.50
N PHE A 30 19.26 -10.24 4.76
CA PHE A 30 18.68 -9.16 3.96
C PHE A 30 18.22 -7.99 4.84
N LEU A 31 17.58 -8.29 5.98
CA LEU A 31 17.15 -7.26 6.93
C LEU A 31 18.37 -6.54 7.54
N GLU A 32 19.41 -7.28 7.92
CA GLU A 32 20.65 -6.72 8.46
C GLU A 32 21.35 -5.80 7.45
N LYS A 33 21.44 -6.21 6.18
CA LYS A 33 22.06 -5.43 5.09
C LYS A 33 21.49 -4.02 4.97
N TYR A 34 20.18 -3.87 5.15
CA TYR A 34 19.47 -2.60 5.04
C TYR A 34 19.11 -1.98 6.40
N ASN A 35 19.62 -2.53 7.51
CA ASN A 35 19.33 -2.09 8.88
C ASN A 35 17.82 -2.02 9.19
N LEU A 36 17.09 -3.05 8.77
CA LEU A 36 15.65 -3.19 8.95
C LEU A 36 15.36 -4.01 10.21
N LYS A 37 14.49 -3.47 11.07
CA LYS A 37 13.95 -4.23 12.21
C LYS A 37 12.78 -5.07 11.73
N ALA A 38 12.72 -6.33 12.17
CA ALA A 38 11.55 -7.18 11.92
C ALA A 38 10.27 -6.52 12.45
N ASN A 39 9.17 -6.65 11.69
CA ASN A 39 7.85 -6.08 12.01
C ASN A 39 7.82 -4.55 12.18
N ASN A 40 8.69 -3.82 11.47
CA ASN A 40 8.72 -2.36 11.50
C ASN A 40 8.23 -1.76 10.17
N ALA A 41 7.83 -0.49 10.21
CA ALA A 41 7.52 0.31 9.03
C ALA A 41 8.27 1.64 9.12
N ILE A 42 9.06 1.95 8.10
CA ILE A 42 9.91 3.15 8.04
C ILE A 42 9.75 3.83 6.68
N LEU A 43 10.06 5.12 6.63
CA LEU A 43 10.28 5.80 5.36
C LEU A 43 11.66 5.44 4.83
N ALA A 44 11.76 5.27 3.51
CA ALA A 44 13.04 5.06 2.86
C ALA A 44 13.94 6.30 3.02
N ASP A 45 15.22 6.03 3.22
CA ASP A 45 16.30 7.02 3.24
C ASP A 45 17.37 6.59 2.22
N GLU A 46 18.46 7.35 2.12
CA GLU A 46 19.55 7.11 1.16
C GLU A 46 20.09 5.67 1.17
N LYS A 47 20.12 4.98 2.33
CA LYS A 47 20.67 3.62 2.41
C LYS A 47 19.73 2.56 1.81
N HIS A 48 18.48 2.94 1.54
CA HIS A 48 17.45 2.07 0.97
C HIS A 48 17.24 2.28 -0.53
N LYS A 49 18.00 3.18 -1.19
CA LYS A 49 17.85 3.47 -2.63
C LYS A 49 17.90 2.21 -3.49
N ASP A 50 18.87 1.33 -3.22
CA ASP A 50 19.07 0.11 -3.99
C ASP A 50 18.19 -1.06 -3.53
N LEU A 51 17.43 -0.91 -2.44
CA LEU A 51 16.65 -1.98 -1.82
C LEU A 51 15.61 -2.56 -2.79
N TYR A 52 14.86 -1.69 -3.49
CA TYR A 52 13.79 -2.13 -4.38
C TYR A 52 14.32 -2.95 -5.55
N GLU A 53 15.41 -2.49 -6.18
CA GLU A 53 16.03 -3.22 -7.28
C GLU A 53 16.63 -4.55 -6.83
N ASP A 54 17.30 -4.57 -5.67
CA ASP A 54 17.87 -5.78 -5.09
C ASP A 54 16.78 -6.83 -4.80
N LEU A 55 15.69 -6.40 -4.18
CA LEU A 55 14.54 -7.26 -3.85
C LEU A 55 13.88 -7.85 -5.11
N ILE A 56 13.68 -7.04 -6.15
CA ILE A 56 13.05 -7.50 -7.41
C ILE A 56 13.98 -8.47 -8.17
N LYS A 57 15.29 -8.22 -8.19
CA LYS A 57 16.25 -9.04 -8.95
C LYS A 57 16.55 -10.37 -8.28
N ASN A 58 16.59 -10.40 -6.95
CA ASN A 58 17.11 -11.55 -6.19
C ASN A 58 16.03 -12.35 -5.46
N ASN A 59 14.76 -11.91 -5.46
CA ASN A 59 13.67 -12.63 -4.83
C ASN A 59 12.47 -12.79 -5.77
N ASN A 60 11.64 -13.80 -5.49
CA ASN A 60 10.33 -13.89 -6.12
C ASN A 60 9.38 -12.89 -5.43
N VAL A 61 9.03 -11.82 -6.15
CA VAL A 61 8.22 -10.71 -5.64
C VAL A 61 6.75 -10.81 -6.07
N ASP A 62 5.86 -10.48 -5.13
CA ASP A 62 4.45 -10.23 -5.38
C ASP A 62 4.18 -8.72 -5.39
N TYR A 63 3.42 -8.26 -6.39
CA TYR A 63 2.99 -6.87 -6.53
C TYR A 63 1.54 -6.72 -6.07
N ILE A 64 1.32 -5.90 -5.05
CA ILE A 64 0.02 -5.77 -4.39
C ILE A 64 -0.36 -4.29 -4.29
N ALA A 65 -1.60 -3.95 -4.64
CA ALA A 65 -2.11 -2.60 -4.37
C ALA A 65 -2.15 -2.37 -2.85
N GLY A 66 -1.42 -1.36 -2.39
CA GLY A 66 -1.19 -1.06 -0.98
C GLY A 66 -1.66 0.33 -0.57
N GLY A 67 -1.10 0.80 0.55
CA GLY A 67 -1.50 2.05 1.20
C GLY A 67 -2.59 1.84 2.24
N SER A 68 -2.36 2.32 3.47
CA SER A 68 -3.22 2.06 4.64
C SER A 68 -4.68 2.47 4.43
N THR A 69 -4.93 3.71 4.00
CA THR A 69 -6.29 4.22 3.73
C THR A 69 -6.96 3.43 2.61
N GLN A 70 -6.23 3.16 1.52
CA GLN A 70 -6.76 2.43 0.38
C GLN A 70 -7.14 1.00 0.75
N ASN A 71 -6.31 0.29 1.52
CA ASN A 71 -6.60 -1.06 2.01
C ASN A 71 -7.85 -1.08 2.88
N THR A 72 -7.99 -0.12 3.80
CA THR A 72 -9.16 0.01 4.65
C THR A 72 -10.44 0.26 3.83
N LEU A 73 -10.40 1.19 2.88
CA LEU A 73 -11.56 1.49 2.04
C LEU A 73 -11.93 0.33 1.12
N ARG A 74 -10.97 -0.42 0.58
CA ARG A 74 -11.23 -1.61 -0.25
C ARG A 74 -11.96 -2.69 0.55
N VAL A 75 -11.52 -2.96 1.78
CA VAL A 75 -12.18 -3.93 2.66
C VAL A 75 -13.57 -3.43 3.07
N ALA A 76 -13.71 -2.15 3.42
CA ALA A 76 -15.01 -1.57 3.73
C ALA A 76 -15.97 -1.69 2.55
N GLN A 77 -15.52 -1.33 1.35
CA GLN A 77 -16.29 -1.43 0.10
C GLN A 77 -16.67 -2.88 -0.23
N TRP A 78 -15.79 -3.84 0.05
CA TRP A 78 -16.07 -5.27 -0.09
C TRP A 78 -17.15 -5.74 0.89
N LEU A 79 -17.05 -5.39 2.17
CA LEU A 79 -18.03 -5.75 3.21
C LEU A 79 -19.41 -5.10 3.01
N ILE A 80 -19.45 -3.90 2.42
CA ILE A 80 -20.69 -3.16 2.15
C ILE A 80 -21.48 -3.80 0.99
N GLU A 81 -20.80 -4.44 0.03
CA GLU A 81 -21.39 -5.12 -1.13
C GLU A 81 -22.31 -4.23 -2.00
N LYS A 82 -22.19 -2.90 -1.90
CA LYS A 82 -22.89 -1.91 -2.73
C LYS A 82 -21.88 -0.99 -3.39
N PRO A 83 -21.88 -0.85 -4.73
CA PRO A 83 -20.81 -0.14 -5.44
C PRO A 83 -20.74 1.34 -5.05
N LYS A 84 -19.53 1.91 -5.15
CA LYS A 84 -19.25 3.36 -5.03
C LYS A 84 -19.66 4.01 -3.70
N VAL A 85 -19.82 3.25 -2.62
CA VAL A 85 -20.10 3.82 -1.29
C VAL A 85 -18.83 4.47 -0.72
N ALA A 86 -17.66 3.89 -0.99
CA ALA A 86 -16.36 4.43 -0.61
C ALA A 86 -15.70 5.18 -1.78
N VAL A 87 -15.15 6.35 -1.48
CA VAL A 87 -14.35 7.20 -2.38
C VAL A 87 -12.97 7.37 -1.78
N PHE A 88 -11.95 7.14 -2.60
CA PHE A 88 -10.56 7.37 -2.24
C PHE A 88 -10.00 8.52 -3.07
N ILE A 89 -9.36 9.49 -2.40
CA ILE A 89 -8.62 10.56 -3.05
C ILE A 89 -7.15 10.45 -2.65
N ARG A 90 -6.28 10.52 -3.65
CA ARG A 90 -4.82 10.55 -3.47
C ARG A 90 -4.27 11.95 -3.63
N GLY A 91 -3.19 12.25 -2.88
CA GLY A 91 -2.31 13.35 -3.24
C GLY A 91 -1.60 13.06 -4.57
N LYS A 92 -1.34 14.09 -5.37
CA LYS A 92 -0.38 13.98 -6.47
C LYS A 92 1.02 14.03 -5.86
N GLU A 93 1.77 12.95 -5.95
CA GLU A 93 3.20 13.02 -5.71
C GLU A 93 3.81 13.84 -6.84
N LEU A 94 4.52 14.92 -6.51
CA LEU A 94 5.39 15.58 -7.47
C LEU A 94 6.50 14.58 -7.74
N GLU A 95 6.61 14.07 -8.95
CA GLU A 95 7.70 13.17 -9.35
C GLU A 95 9.02 13.82 -8.96
N HIS A 96 9.68 13.30 -7.92
CA HIS A 96 11.09 13.53 -7.67
C HIS A 96 11.85 12.29 -8.15
N TYR A 97 11.69 12.02 -9.45
CA TYR A 97 12.56 11.14 -10.21
C TYR A 97 13.36 12.02 -11.17
N ASP A 98 14.23 12.86 -10.61
CA ASP A 98 15.40 13.31 -11.35
C ASP A 98 16.41 12.16 -11.31
N VAL A 99 16.33 11.30 -12.32
CA VAL A 99 17.44 10.44 -12.76
C VAL A 99 18.02 11.07 -14.02
#